data_AF-A0A349DN88-F1
#
_entry.id   AF-A0A349DN88-F1
#
_cell.length_a   1.000
_cell.length_b   1.000
_cell.length_c   1.000
_cell.angle_alpha   90.00
_cell.angle_beta   90.00
_cell.angle_gamma   90.00
#
_symmetry.space_group_name_H-M   'P 1'
#
loop_
_entity.id
_entity.type
_entity.pdbx_description
1 polymer ?
#
loop_
_entity_poly.entity_id
_entity_poly.type
_entity_poly.pdbx_seq_one_letter_code
_entity_poly.pdbx_strand_id
1 'polypeptide(L)'
;MYHIIAKAPLKSYFEVFNLPLTFTYMMNAYLVFGAVALILIYWPYRLFLRPIFNLFKKQKAMQRIVQEGMPIEGEVVASQYFGAPHSNGTRKIRITVAFNNFVGTRIQEKFRFFDTQPQQNRYEVGKNVKLFLSDETIGGKKVTLAGGQPKINVKFIAIFLSLFTVVAYCIYTFVIQPIWLRGEQDLDTTILLFDQPTAALLVMIYGSVITFVFLLFRFLGAAMGMKSNWGDFKYHGKQATASITHYAKTGMRINDNPQVKFDITFTTDNGQTVSSSVKKVIDELEIGRIHEMKHIDVLYLPDNPQKVQLTEGALHTSTVSMPKILDGVFRLLVFIFSGVVLGMVLGSILS
;
A
#
# COMPACT_ATOMS: atom_id res chain seq x y z
N MET A 1 39.38 28.67 -59.00
CA MET A 1 39.45 30.09 -58.61
C MET A 1 38.02 30.56 -58.33
N TYR A 2 37.71 30.69 -57.04
CA TYR A 2 36.65 31.47 -56.37
C TYR A 2 35.16 31.36 -56.72
N HIS A 3 34.43 30.78 -55.74
CA HIS A 3 33.15 31.21 -55.12
C HIS A 3 32.03 31.81 -55.99
N ILE A 4 30.83 31.23 -55.89
CA ILE A 4 29.74 31.73 -55.02
C ILE A 4 28.84 30.54 -54.64
N ILE A 5 28.93 30.12 -53.38
CA ILE A 5 27.93 29.28 -52.73
C ILE A 5 26.89 30.26 -52.19
N ALA A 6 25.70 30.27 -52.77
CA ALA A 6 24.59 31.05 -52.25
C ALA A 6 24.22 30.48 -50.86
N LYS A 7 24.48 31.26 -49.81
CA LYS A 7 23.90 31.06 -48.48
C LYS A 7 22.38 31.07 -48.61
N ALA A 8 21.73 29.92 -48.55
CA ALA A 8 20.35 29.85 -48.14
C ALA A 8 20.27 30.34 -46.68
N PRO A 9 19.42 31.33 -46.35
CA PRO A 9 19.33 31.81 -44.98
C PRO A 9 18.74 30.70 -44.10
N LEU A 10 19.49 30.35 -43.06
CA LEU A 10 19.17 29.39 -41.99
C LEU A 10 18.00 29.85 -41.10
N LYS A 11 17.07 30.64 -41.64
CA LYS A 11 16.01 31.35 -40.91
C LYS A 11 14.63 30.68 -41.03
N SER A 12 14.47 29.69 -41.90
CA SER A 12 13.15 29.12 -42.21
C SER A 12 12.77 27.85 -41.44
N TYR A 13 13.64 27.32 -40.56
CA TYR A 13 13.31 26.10 -39.79
C TYR A 13 12.79 26.38 -38.38
N PHE A 14 12.80 27.65 -37.91
CA PHE A 14 12.29 28.04 -36.59
C PHE A 14 10.85 28.59 -36.59
N GLU A 15 10.21 28.75 -37.75
CA GLU A 15 8.84 29.29 -37.85
C GLU A 15 7.73 28.20 -37.89
N VAL A 16 8.09 26.92 -37.93
CA VAL A 16 7.12 25.82 -38.14
C VAL A 16 6.32 25.46 -36.86
N PHE A 17 6.60 26.09 -35.71
CA PHE A 17 5.86 25.85 -34.46
C PHE A 17 5.43 27.14 -33.73
N ASN A 18 5.12 28.21 -34.45
CA ASN A 18 4.37 29.33 -33.88
C ASN A 18 2.89 28.96 -33.75
N LEU A 19 2.55 28.17 -32.72
CA LEU A 19 1.18 28.18 -32.21
C LEU A 19 0.82 29.65 -31.90
N PRO A 20 -0.38 30.13 -32.29
CA PRO A 20 -0.75 31.51 -32.00
C PRO A 20 -0.60 31.75 -30.50
N LEU A 21 0.04 32.87 -30.11
CA LEU A 21 0.34 33.17 -28.70
C LEU A 21 -0.90 32.99 -27.80
N THR A 22 -2.07 33.36 -28.31
CA THR A 22 -3.38 33.19 -27.64
C THR A 22 -3.69 31.75 -27.26
N PHE A 23 -3.34 30.78 -28.12
CA PHE A 23 -3.54 29.35 -27.83
C PHE A 23 -2.62 28.85 -26.72
N THR A 24 -1.38 29.36 -26.66
CA THR A 24 -0.41 29.00 -25.61
C THR A 24 -0.84 29.54 -24.25
N TYR A 25 -1.32 30.79 -24.20
CA TYR A 25 -1.84 31.43 -22.98
C TYR A 25 -3.07 30.70 -22.42
N MET A 26 -4.04 30.38 -23.29
CA MET A 26 -5.22 29.63 -22.86
C MET A 26 -4.85 28.24 -22.32
N MET A 27 -3.93 27.53 -22.97
CA MET A 27 -3.49 26.20 -22.53
C MET A 27 -2.84 26.20 -21.15
N ASN A 28 -2.03 27.22 -20.84
CA ASN A 28 -1.40 27.37 -19.52
C ASN A 28 -2.44 27.59 -18.42
N ALA A 29 -3.41 28.46 -18.67
CA ALA A 29 -4.49 28.78 -17.75
C ALA A 29 -5.28 27.53 -17.32
N TYR A 30 -5.72 26.72 -18.27
CA TYR A 30 -6.44 25.47 -17.98
C TYR A 30 -5.59 24.45 -17.23
N LEU A 31 -4.30 24.34 -17.57
CA LEU A 31 -3.38 23.40 -16.92
C LEU A 31 -3.17 23.76 -15.45
N VAL A 32 -2.92 25.04 -15.16
CA VAL A 32 -2.72 25.52 -13.78
C VAL A 32 -4.02 25.45 -12.99
N PHE A 33 -5.14 25.88 -13.57
CA PHE A 33 -6.47 25.76 -12.96
C PHE A 33 -6.80 24.31 -12.59
N GLY A 34 -6.63 23.38 -13.53
CA GLY A 34 -6.88 21.95 -13.32
C GLY A 34 -6.00 21.36 -12.21
N ALA A 35 -4.72 21.76 -12.15
CA ALA A 35 -3.82 21.33 -11.09
C ALA A 35 -4.24 21.85 -9.71
N VAL A 36 -4.61 23.14 -9.61
CA VAL A 36 -5.10 23.74 -8.36
C VAL A 36 -6.39 23.08 -7.91
N ALA A 37 -7.36 22.90 -8.81
CA ALA A 37 -8.61 22.23 -8.52
C ALA A 37 -8.37 20.79 -8.01
N LEU A 38 -7.48 20.04 -8.67
CA LEU A 38 -7.10 18.69 -8.24
C LEU A 38 -6.49 18.72 -6.84
N ILE A 39 -5.55 19.62 -6.55
CA ILE A 39 -4.93 19.75 -5.22
C ILE A 39 -5.98 20.05 -4.14
N LEU A 40 -6.87 21.01 -4.39
CA LEU A 40 -7.90 21.45 -3.44
C LEU A 40 -8.96 20.37 -3.18
N ILE A 41 -9.25 19.50 -4.15
CA ILE A 41 -10.19 18.38 -3.96
C ILE A 41 -9.49 17.18 -3.32
N TYR A 42 -8.32 16.82 -3.83
CA TYR A 42 -7.62 15.59 -3.50
C TYR A 42 -7.18 15.53 -2.04
N TRP A 43 -6.57 16.60 -1.52
CA TRP A 43 -5.98 16.59 -0.19
C TRP A 43 -7.03 16.53 0.92
N PRO A 44 -8.08 17.37 0.93
CA PRO A 44 -9.16 17.25 1.91
C PRO A 44 -9.84 15.87 1.85
N TYR A 45 -10.12 15.34 0.65
CA TYR A 45 -10.63 13.99 0.51
C TYR A 45 -9.70 12.95 1.14
N ARG A 46 -8.40 12.99 0.80
CA ARG A 46 -7.42 11.99 1.23
C ARG A 46 -7.16 12.04 2.73
N LEU A 47 -7.12 13.23 3.33
CA LEU A 47 -6.83 13.43 4.74
C LEU A 47 -8.05 13.15 5.62
N PHE A 48 -9.24 13.58 5.21
CA PHE A 48 -10.42 13.54 6.08
C PHE A 48 -11.46 12.49 5.71
N LEU A 49 -11.81 12.37 4.43
CA LEU A 49 -12.88 11.47 3.99
C LEU A 49 -12.41 10.03 3.76
N ARG A 50 -11.21 9.85 3.22
CA ARG A 50 -10.63 8.52 2.93
C ARG A 50 -10.51 7.63 4.18
N PRO A 51 -10.08 8.12 5.37
CA PRO A 51 -10.10 7.32 6.59
C PRO A 51 -11.49 6.79 6.93
N ILE A 52 -12.53 7.61 6.77
CA ILE A 52 -13.93 7.24 7.02
C ILE A 52 -14.36 6.14 6.04
N PHE A 53 -14.17 6.34 4.73
CA PHE A 53 -14.51 5.34 3.71
C PHE A 53 -13.76 4.01 3.93
N ASN A 54 -12.50 4.06 4.37
CA ASN A 54 -11.73 2.86 4.70
C ASN A 54 -12.32 2.08 5.88
N LEU A 55 -12.94 2.73 6.86
CA LEU A 55 -13.63 2.05 7.97
C LEU A 55 -14.85 1.26 7.44
N PHE A 56 -15.69 1.90 6.64
CA PHE A 56 -16.85 1.25 6.03
C PHE A 56 -16.44 0.12 5.09
N LYS A 57 -15.40 0.33 4.27
CA LYS A 57 -14.84 -0.72 3.40
C LYS A 57 -14.38 -1.94 4.21
N LYS A 58 -13.70 -1.74 5.33
CA LYS A 58 -13.26 -2.83 6.22
C LYS A 58 -14.43 -3.54 6.90
N GLN A 59 -15.47 -2.80 7.31
CA GLN A 59 -16.68 -3.39 7.87
C GLN A 59 -17.41 -4.26 6.85
N LYS A 60 -17.67 -3.74 5.65
CA LYS A 60 -18.32 -4.49 4.57
C LYS A 60 -17.51 -5.72 4.17
N ALA A 61 -16.18 -5.59 4.12
CA ALA A 61 -15.27 -6.70 3.89
C ALA A 61 -15.43 -7.81 4.94
N MET A 62 -15.48 -7.45 6.23
CA MET A 62 -15.63 -8.44 7.30
C MET A 62 -17.00 -9.12 7.26
N GLN A 63 -18.07 -8.36 6.98
CA GLN A 63 -19.41 -8.92 6.78
C GLN A 63 -19.43 -9.92 5.62
N ARG A 64 -18.76 -9.59 4.52
CA ARG A 64 -18.65 -10.48 3.35
C ARG A 64 -17.93 -11.78 3.69
N ILE A 65 -16.82 -11.75 4.45
CA ILE A 65 -16.14 -12.98 4.90
C ILE A 65 -17.07 -13.82 5.79
N VAL A 66 -17.87 -13.19 6.66
CA VAL A 66 -18.82 -13.92 7.51
C VAL A 66 -19.97 -14.55 6.71
N GLN A 67 -20.40 -13.92 5.62
CA GLN A 67 -21.51 -14.40 4.78
C GLN A 67 -21.08 -15.43 3.72
N GLU A 68 -19.96 -15.19 3.05
CA GLU A 68 -19.49 -15.99 1.90
C GLU A 68 -18.35 -16.94 2.28
N GLY A 69 -17.74 -16.78 3.46
CA GLY A 69 -16.60 -17.59 3.90
C GLY A 69 -16.99 -18.99 4.35
N MET A 70 -16.06 -19.94 4.16
CA MET A 70 -16.18 -21.30 4.64
C MET A 70 -16.07 -21.33 6.18
N PRO A 71 -17.05 -21.88 6.91
CA PRO A 71 -16.95 -22.03 8.35
C PRO A 71 -15.91 -23.11 8.68
N ILE A 72 -14.97 -22.79 9.57
CA ILE A 72 -13.95 -23.71 10.06
C ILE A 72 -13.82 -23.62 11.58
N GLU A 73 -13.32 -24.68 12.20
CA GLU A 73 -12.99 -24.68 13.63
C GLU A 73 -11.49 -24.48 13.82
N GLY A 74 -11.14 -23.66 14.79
CA GLY A 74 -9.76 -23.41 15.19
C GLY A 74 -9.59 -23.54 16.70
N GLU A 75 -8.40 -23.94 17.12
CA GLU A 75 -8.04 -24.13 18.53
C GLU A 75 -7.24 -22.92 19.01
N VAL A 76 -7.58 -22.37 20.17
CA VAL A 76 -6.80 -21.29 20.78
C VAL A 76 -5.49 -21.87 21.35
N VAL A 77 -4.35 -21.51 20.76
CA VAL A 77 -3.03 -21.96 21.21
C VAL A 77 -2.33 -20.95 22.12
N ALA A 78 -2.75 -19.69 22.08
CA ALA A 78 -2.26 -18.66 23.00
C ALA A 78 -3.35 -17.62 23.24
N SER A 79 -3.45 -17.12 24.47
CA SER A 79 -4.44 -16.13 24.87
C SER A 79 -3.89 -15.17 25.91
N GLN A 80 -4.03 -13.87 25.66
CA GLN A 80 -3.53 -12.84 26.56
C GLN A 80 -4.43 -11.60 26.54
N TYR A 81 -4.96 -11.22 27.71
CA TYR A 81 -5.57 -9.91 27.93
C TYR A 81 -4.49 -8.84 28.07
N PHE A 82 -4.73 -7.64 27.53
CA PHE A 82 -3.78 -6.54 27.61
C PHE A 82 -4.46 -5.19 27.82
N GLY A 83 -3.79 -4.29 28.54
CA GLY A 83 -4.32 -2.98 28.91
C GLY A 83 -5.39 -3.02 30.00
N ALA A 84 -5.83 -1.83 30.41
CA ALA A 84 -6.84 -1.68 31.44
C ALA A 84 -8.23 -2.15 30.94
N PRO A 85 -9.03 -2.80 31.82
CA PRO A 85 -10.45 -3.04 31.55
C PRO A 85 -11.18 -1.74 31.24
N HIS A 86 -12.14 -1.79 30.32
CA HIS A 86 -13.04 -0.65 30.11
C HIS A 86 -14.11 -0.62 31.21
N SER A 87 -14.67 0.56 31.47
CA SER A 87 -15.72 0.77 32.47
C SER A 87 -16.97 -0.09 32.26
N ASN A 88 -17.22 -0.53 31.02
CA ASN A 88 -18.32 -1.41 30.64
C ASN A 88 -18.00 -2.92 30.77
N GLY A 89 -16.90 -3.29 31.45
CA GLY A 89 -16.48 -4.68 31.64
C GLY A 89 -15.78 -5.33 30.43
N THR A 90 -15.69 -4.63 29.29
CA THR A 90 -15.00 -5.16 28.10
C THR A 90 -13.48 -5.14 28.28
N ARG A 91 -12.79 -6.16 27.76
CA ARG A 91 -11.32 -6.26 27.83
C ARG A 91 -10.71 -6.49 26.46
N LYS A 92 -9.56 -5.87 26.20
CA LYS A 92 -8.79 -6.14 24.98
C LYS A 92 -8.08 -7.48 25.15
N ILE A 93 -8.26 -8.36 24.17
CA ILE A 93 -7.67 -9.69 24.14
C ILE A 93 -6.88 -9.89 22.84
N ARG A 94 -5.78 -10.61 22.94
CA ARG A 94 -5.02 -11.13 21.81
C ARG A 94 -5.01 -12.65 21.93
N ILE A 95 -5.46 -13.31 20.87
CA ILE A 95 -5.40 -14.77 20.77
C ILE A 95 -4.63 -15.19 19.54
N THR A 96 -4.01 -16.35 19.61
CA THR A 96 -3.48 -17.06 18.46
C THR A 96 -4.32 -18.32 18.29
N VAL A 97 -4.88 -18.51 17.10
CA VAL A 97 -5.73 -19.65 16.79
C VAL A 97 -5.05 -20.48 15.73
N ALA A 98 -4.96 -21.79 15.98
CA ALA A 98 -4.46 -22.76 15.03
C ALA A 98 -5.64 -23.43 14.31
N PHE A 99 -5.59 -23.51 12.98
CA PHE A 99 -6.64 -24.12 12.14
C PHE A 99 -6.02 -24.68 10.86
N ASN A 100 -6.78 -25.51 10.15
CA ASN A 100 -6.33 -26.05 8.86
C ASN A 100 -6.67 -25.07 7.74
N ASN A 101 -5.71 -24.83 6.85
CA ASN A 101 -5.91 -24.01 5.66
C ASN A 101 -6.70 -24.77 4.58
N PHE A 102 -6.88 -24.19 3.39
CA PHE A 102 -7.69 -24.79 2.30
C PHE A 102 -7.18 -26.14 1.80
N VAL A 103 -5.92 -26.47 2.08
CA VAL A 103 -5.26 -27.70 1.64
C VAL A 103 -4.93 -28.63 2.82
N GLY A 104 -5.48 -28.35 4.01
CA GLY A 104 -5.33 -29.19 5.20
C GLY A 104 -4.07 -28.93 6.03
N THR A 105 -3.23 -27.96 5.67
CA THR A 105 -2.02 -27.63 6.44
C THR A 105 -2.37 -26.80 7.67
N ARG A 106 -1.84 -27.18 8.83
CA ARG A 106 -2.07 -26.49 10.11
C ARG A 106 -1.33 -25.15 10.13
N ILE A 107 -2.07 -24.06 10.25
CA ILE A 107 -1.53 -22.69 10.32
C ILE A 107 -2.02 -21.96 11.56
N GLN A 108 -1.33 -20.87 11.92
CA GLN A 108 -1.69 -20.02 13.06
C GLN A 108 -2.00 -18.58 12.60
N GLU A 109 -3.07 -17.99 13.15
CA GLU A 109 -3.41 -16.58 12.94
C GLU A 109 -3.60 -15.86 14.27
N LYS A 110 -3.09 -14.63 14.35
CA LYS A 110 -3.21 -13.77 15.54
C LYS A 110 -4.41 -12.85 15.38
N PHE A 111 -5.35 -12.92 16.32
CA PHE A 111 -6.50 -12.03 16.38
C PHE A 111 -6.37 -11.06 17.54
N ARG A 112 -6.87 -9.83 17.34
CA ARG A 112 -6.98 -8.80 18.38
C ARG A 112 -8.36 -8.17 18.32
N PHE A 113 -9.07 -8.20 19.44
CA PHE A 113 -10.43 -7.69 19.54
C PHE A 113 -10.78 -7.36 21.00
N PHE A 114 -11.98 -6.86 21.22
CA PHE A 114 -12.55 -6.63 22.54
C PHE A 114 -13.45 -7.81 22.93
N ASP A 115 -13.14 -8.48 24.03
CA ASP A 115 -14.04 -9.45 24.63
C ASP A 115 -15.11 -8.72 25.43
N THR A 116 -16.37 -8.93 25.04
CA THR A 116 -17.55 -8.36 25.70
C THR A 116 -18.00 -9.15 26.92
N GLN A 117 -17.59 -10.42 27.05
CA GLN A 117 -17.98 -11.31 28.14
C GLN A 117 -16.76 -12.11 28.63
N PRO A 118 -15.75 -11.45 29.23
CA PRO A 118 -14.54 -12.13 29.70
C PRO A 118 -14.82 -13.21 30.76
N GLN A 119 -15.89 -13.09 31.53
CA GLN A 119 -16.25 -14.04 32.60
C GLN A 119 -16.62 -15.43 32.06
N GLN A 120 -16.98 -15.55 30.79
CA GLN A 120 -17.32 -16.82 30.16
C GLN A 120 -16.08 -17.62 29.72
N ASN A 121 -14.88 -17.06 29.85
CA ASN A 121 -13.62 -17.76 29.57
C ASN A 121 -13.60 -18.42 28.17
N ARG A 122 -14.24 -17.78 27.17
CA ARG A 122 -14.46 -18.36 25.83
C ARG A 122 -13.20 -18.57 25.02
N TYR A 123 -12.13 -17.87 25.38
CA TYR A 123 -10.90 -17.78 24.60
C TYR A 123 -9.69 -18.28 25.39
N GLU A 124 -9.88 -19.23 26.30
CA GLU A 124 -8.78 -19.92 26.98
C GLU A 124 -8.06 -20.88 26.03
N VAL A 125 -6.80 -21.18 26.35
CA VAL A 125 -5.99 -22.12 25.58
C VAL A 125 -6.65 -23.51 25.56
N GLY A 126 -6.66 -24.15 24.40
CA GLY A 126 -7.30 -25.45 24.16
C GLY A 126 -8.80 -25.37 23.81
N LYS A 127 -9.44 -24.20 23.91
CA LYS A 127 -10.84 -24.06 23.48
C LYS A 127 -10.95 -23.89 21.95
N ASN A 128 -12.03 -24.44 21.41
CA ASN A 128 -12.37 -24.29 19.99
C ASN A 128 -13.15 -22.99 19.76
N VAL A 129 -12.76 -22.28 18.71
CA VAL A 129 -13.43 -21.07 18.22
C VAL A 129 -13.82 -21.26 16.77
N LYS A 130 -15.03 -20.83 16.42
CA LYS A 130 -15.50 -20.82 15.03
C LYS A 130 -14.88 -19.65 14.28
N LEU A 131 -14.37 -19.92 13.09
CA LEU A 131 -13.79 -18.94 12.18
C LEU A 131 -14.52 -19.03 10.83
N PHE A 132 -14.40 -17.97 10.03
CA PHE A 132 -14.76 -17.97 8.62
C PHE A 132 -13.52 -17.69 7.79
N LEU A 133 -13.27 -18.55 6.81
CA LEU A 133 -12.14 -18.48 5.90
C LEU A 133 -12.64 -18.20 4.47
N SER A 134 -12.10 -17.16 3.84
CA SER A 134 -12.41 -16.76 2.47
C SER A 134 -11.20 -17.00 1.57
N ASP A 135 -11.46 -17.54 0.38
CA ASP A 135 -10.43 -17.80 -0.62
C ASP A 135 -9.84 -16.48 -1.15
N GLU A 136 -10.70 -15.49 -1.37
CA GLU A 136 -10.28 -14.15 -1.76
C GLU A 136 -9.78 -13.32 -0.58
N THR A 137 -8.82 -12.43 -0.84
CA THR A 137 -8.40 -11.43 0.16
C THR A 137 -9.41 -10.29 0.21
N ILE A 138 -10.35 -10.35 1.15
CA ILE A 138 -11.39 -9.33 1.31
C ILE A 138 -10.96 -8.31 2.37
N GLY A 139 -10.73 -7.06 1.95
CA GLY A 139 -10.34 -5.98 2.88
C GLY A 139 -8.97 -6.17 3.55
N GLY A 140 -8.10 -6.99 2.97
CA GLY A 140 -6.77 -7.30 3.51
C GLY A 140 -6.74 -8.44 4.53
N LYS A 141 -7.83 -9.21 4.66
CA LYS A 141 -7.91 -10.40 5.51
C LYS A 141 -8.51 -11.57 4.72
N LYS A 142 -8.08 -12.80 5.03
CA LYS A 142 -8.73 -14.04 4.56
C LYS A 142 -9.52 -14.76 5.66
N VAL A 143 -9.25 -14.46 6.94
CA VAL A 143 -9.90 -15.14 8.07
C VAL A 143 -10.47 -14.16 9.09
N THR A 144 -11.61 -14.49 9.67
CA THR A 144 -12.26 -13.74 10.76
C THR A 144 -12.88 -14.66 11.81
N LEU A 145 -13.03 -14.17 13.04
CA LEU A 145 -13.74 -14.87 14.10
C LEU A 145 -15.25 -14.81 13.88
N ALA A 146 -15.95 -15.91 14.17
CA ALA A 146 -17.40 -15.94 14.21
C ALA A 146 -17.94 -15.06 15.35
N GLY A 147 -19.06 -14.37 15.10
CA GLY A 147 -19.68 -13.47 16.07
C GLY A 147 -18.95 -12.14 16.30
N GLY A 148 -17.83 -11.89 15.61
CA GLY A 148 -17.14 -10.60 15.68
C GLY A 148 -17.97 -9.48 15.06
N GLN A 149 -18.35 -8.48 15.86
CA GLN A 149 -19.06 -7.30 15.37
C GLN A 149 -18.10 -6.11 15.21
N PRO A 150 -17.99 -5.52 14.01
CA PRO A 150 -17.16 -4.35 13.80
C PRO A 150 -17.85 -3.14 14.44
N LYS A 151 -17.29 -2.61 15.52
CA LYS A 151 -17.78 -1.37 16.13
C LYS A 151 -17.05 -0.19 15.50
N ILE A 152 -17.78 0.67 14.79
CA ILE A 152 -17.24 1.95 14.35
C ILE A 152 -17.31 2.96 15.50
N ASN A 153 -16.21 3.69 15.71
CA ASN A 153 -16.19 4.80 16.63
C ASN A 153 -16.86 6.04 15.98
N VAL A 154 -18.12 6.31 16.32
CA VAL A 154 -18.87 7.45 15.76
C VAL A 154 -18.22 8.80 16.10
N LYS A 155 -17.59 8.94 17.28
CA LYS A 155 -16.86 10.16 17.65
C LYS A 155 -15.69 10.42 16.69
N PHE A 156 -15.01 9.37 16.27
CA PHE A 156 -13.95 9.47 15.27
C PHE A 156 -14.50 10.00 13.93
N ILE A 157 -15.64 9.48 13.47
CA ILE A 157 -16.30 9.99 12.25
C ILE A 157 -16.67 11.46 12.41
N ALA A 158 -17.32 11.82 13.52
CA ALA A 158 -17.77 13.18 13.79
C ALA A 158 -16.60 14.18 13.79
N ILE A 159 -15.47 13.84 14.43
CA ILE A 159 -14.26 14.66 14.43
C ILE A 159 -13.76 14.87 12.99
N PHE A 160 -13.59 13.79 12.21
CA PHE A 160 -13.06 13.90 10.85
C PHE A 160 -14.00 14.67 9.90
N LEU A 161 -15.33 14.50 10.03
CA LEU A 161 -16.30 15.28 9.27
C LEU A 161 -16.31 16.74 9.69
N SER A 162 -16.23 17.05 10.99
CA SER A 162 -16.17 18.44 11.47
C SER A 162 -14.91 19.16 10.95
N LEU A 163 -13.75 18.50 10.99
CA LEU A 163 -12.50 19.04 10.44
C LEU A 163 -12.59 19.23 8.92
N PHE A 164 -13.20 18.28 8.20
CA PHE A 164 -13.44 18.42 6.76
C PHE A 164 -14.31 19.64 6.46
N THR A 165 -15.41 19.84 7.19
CA THR A 165 -16.30 20.99 7.01
C THR A 165 -15.58 22.30 7.28
N VAL A 166 -14.79 22.40 8.35
CA VAL A 166 -14.00 23.61 8.66
C VAL A 166 -13.00 23.91 7.54
N VAL A 167 -12.26 22.90 7.07
CA VAL A 167 -11.29 23.06 5.98
C VAL A 167 -11.98 23.44 4.67
N ALA A 168 -13.09 22.79 4.32
CA ALA A 168 -13.87 23.11 3.14
C ALA A 168 -14.42 24.54 3.19
N TYR A 169 -14.90 24.98 4.36
CA TYR A 169 -15.34 26.35 4.58
C TYR A 169 -14.19 27.36 4.43
N CYS A 170 -13.01 27.07 4.98
CA CYS A 170 -11.82 27.92 4.80
C CYS A 170 -11.38 28.01 3.34
N ILE A 171 -11.34 26.88 2.62
CA ILE A 171 -11.03 26.87 1.18
C ILE A 171 -12.07 27.68 0.41
N TYR A 172 -13.36 27.51 0.72
CA TYR A 172 -14.41 28.27 0.05
C TYR A 172 -14.27 29.78 0.28
N THR A 173 -14.14 30.21 1.54
CA THR A 173 -14.11 31.63 1.92
C THR A 173 -12.82 32.35 1.53
N PHE A 174 -11.66 31.72 1.71
CA PHE A 174 -10.36 32.37 1.48
C PHE A 174 -9.75 32.09 0.11
N VAL A 175 -10.26 31.12 -0.64
CA VAL A 175 -9.71 30.75 -1.95
C VAL A 175 -10.77 30.84 -3.05
N ILE A 176 -11.85 30.07 -2.96
CA ILE A 176 -12.82 29.96 -4.06
C ILE A 176 -13.59 31.27 -4.25
N GLN A 177 -14.16 31.82 -3.19
CA GLN A 177 -14.95 33.05 -3.22
C GLN A 177 -14.18 34.26 -3.76
N PRO A 178 -12.96 34.61 -3.29
CA PRO A 178 -12.25 35.77 -3.81
C PRO A 178 -11.84 35.60 -5.27
N ILE A 179 -11.45 34.40 -5.68
CA ILE A 179 -11.11 34.10 -7.09
C ILE A 179 -12.35 34.25 -7.97
N TRP A 180 -13.49 33.71 -7.53
CA TRP A 180 -14.77 33.79 -8.24
C TRP A 180 -15.26 35.23 -8.41
N LEU A 181 -15.07 36.08 -7.39
CA LEU A 181 -15.40 37.50 -7.45
C LEU A 181 -14.45 38.28 -8.38
N ARG A 182 -13.16 37.95 -8.41
CA ARG A 182 -12.18 38.56 -9.33
C ARG A 182 -12.44 38.17 -10.78
N GLY A 183 -12.85 36.93 -11.02
CA GLY A 183 -13.25 36.45 -12.34
C GLY A 183 -14.69 36.82 -12.70
N GLU A 184 -15.20 37.96 -12.22
CA GLU A 184 -16.50 38.53 -12.59
C GLU A 184 -17.70 37.56 -12.50
N GLN A 185 -17.59 36.51 -11.68
CA GLN A 185 -18.57 35.42 -11.58
C GLN A 185 -18.80 34.64 -12.88
N ASP A 186 -17.82 34.64 -13.76
CA ASP A 186 -17.82 33.89 -15.01
C ASP A 186 -16.62 32.93 -15.06
N LEU A 187 -16.84 31.74 -15.63
CA LEU A 187 -15.84 30.67 -15.59
C LEU A 187 -14.66 30.96 -16.51
N ASP A 188 -14.91 31.52 -17.69
CA ASP A 188 -13.86 31.75 -18.69
C ASP A 188 -12.90 32.85 -18.21
N THR A 189 -13.46 33.96 -17.71
CA THR A 189 -12.69 35.03 -17.07
C THR A 189 -11.98 34.58 -15.79
N THR A 190 -12.60 33.72 -14.98
CA THR A 190 -11.95 33.12 -13.81
C THR A 190 -10.74 32.26 -14.20
N ILE A 191 -10.85 31.45 -15.26
CA ILE A 191 -9.76 30.58 -15.71
C ILE A 191 -8.59 31.42 -16.22
N LEU A 192 -8.84 32.54 -16.91
CA LEU A 192 -7.78 33.43 -17.38
C LEU A 192 -6.88 33.98 -16.25
N LEU A 193 -7.38 34.09 -15.01
CA LEU A 193 -6.56 34.48 -13.85
C LEU A 193 -5.42 33.49 -13.56
N PHE A 194 -5.55 32.24 -14.03
CA PHE A 194 -4.55 31.19 -13.85
C PHE A 194 -3.50 31.15 -14.98
N ASP A 195 -3.56 32.07 -15.95
CA ASP A 195 -2.53 32.17 -17.00
C ASP A 195 -1.21 32.70 -16.45
N GLN A 196 -0.43 31.78 -15.88
CA GLN A 196 0.85 32.09 -15.26
C GLN A 196 1.92 31.17 -15.84
N PRO A 197 2.75 31.66 -16.78
CA PRO A 197 3.75 30.85 -17.46
C PRO A 197 4.72 30.14 -16.50
N THR A 198 5.10 30.81 -15.41
CA THR A 198 5.98 30.26 -14.37
C THR A 198 5.31 29.13 -13.59
N ALA A 199 4.04 29.29 -13.21
CA ALA A 199 3.27 28.25 -12.56
C ALA A 199 3.01 27.05 -13.48
N ALA A 200 2.69 27.30 -14.76
CA ALA A 200 2.49 26.26 -15.76
C ALA A 200 3.77 25.41 -15.93
N LEU A 201 4.94 26.05 -16.02
CA LEU A 201 6.23 25.37 -16.08
C LEU A 201 6.46 24.49 -14.84
N LEU A 202 6.18 25.01 -13.64
CA LEU A 202 6.33 24.25 -12.40
C LEU A 202 5.39 23.05 -12.35
N VAL A 203 4.12 23.22 -12.72
CA VAL A 203 3.15 22.12 -12.78
C VAL A 203 3.61 21.05 -13.77
N MET A 204 4.12 21.44 -14.94
CA MET A 204 4.64 20.50 -15.94
C MET A 204 5.88 19.75 -15.45
N ILE A 205 6.90 20.46 -14.94
CA ILE A 205 8.11 19.84 -14.39
C ILE A 205 7.74 18.88 -13.26
N TYR A 206 6.94 19.34 -12.31
CA TYR A 206 6.55 18.56 -11.16
C TYR A 206 5.71 17.33 -11.55
N GLY A 207 4.73 17.51 -12.44
CA GLY A 207 3.94 16.42 -12.99
C GLY A 207 4.81 15.37 -13.69
N SER A 208 5.80 15.81 -14.47
CA SER A 208 6.76 14.92 -15.14
C SER A 208 7.64 14.17 -14.15
N VAL A 209 8.17 14.83 -13.11
CA VAL A 209 9.02 14.21 -12.09
C VAL A 209 8.23 13.19 -11.27
N ILE A 210 7.00 13.51 -10.83
CA ILE A 210 6.14 12.55 -10.13
C ILE A 210 5.89 11.33 -11.01
N THR A 211 5.52 11.55 -12.27
CA THR A 211 5.19 10.48 -13.21
C THR A 211 6.41 9.59 -13.45
N PHE A 212 7.57 10.20 -13.67
CA PHE A 212 8.83 9.50 -13.83
C PHE A 212 9.19 8.68 -12.59
N VAL A 213 9.15 9.29 -11.39
CA VAL A 213 9.46 8.60 -10.13
C VAL A 213 8.48 7.46 -9.86
N PHE A 214 7.19 7.67 -10.15
CA PHE A 214 6.17 6.63 -10.04
C PHE A 214 6.44 5.45 -10.99
N LEU A 215 6.76 5.73 -12.25
CA LEU A 215 7.10 4.71 -13.24
C LEU A 215 8.39 3.98 -12.86
N LEU A 216 9.41 4.70 -12.39
CA LEU A 216 10.68 4.15 -11.92
C LEU A 216 10.45 3.18 -10.76
N PHE A 217 9.67 3.57 -9.75
CA PHE A 217 9.37 2.69 -8.63
C PHE A 217 8.49 1.51 -9.02
N ARG A 218 7.55 1.69 -9.95
CA ARG A 218 6.77 0.58 -10.50
C ARG A 218 7.67 -0.42 -11.22
N PHE A 219 8.61 0.05 -12.02
CA PHE A 219 9.58 -0.78 -12.74
C PHE A 219 10.54 -1.50 -11.79
N LEU A 220 11.14 -0.77 -10.85
CA LEU A 220 12.03 -1.31 -9.82
C LEU A 220 11.33 -2.35 -8.94
N GLY A 221 10.08 -2.09 -8.53
CA GLY A 221 9.28 -3.03 -7.74
C GLY A 221 8.97 -4.32 -8.50
N ALA A 222 8.72 -4.24 -9.81
CA ALA A 222 8.53 -5.40 -10.67
C ALA A 222 9.84 -6.19 -10.86
N ALA A 223 10.96 -5.51 -11.12
CA ALA A 223 12.27 -6.12 -11.31
C ALA A 223 12.81 -6.78 -10.03
N MET A 224 12.55 -6.21 -8.86
CA MET A 224 12.99 -6.77 -7.57
C MET A 224 12.09 -7.90 -7.03
N GLY A 225 11.05 -8.31 -7.76
CA GLY A 225 10.18 -9.42 -7.34
C GLY A 225 9.49 -9.19 -5.99
N MET A 226 9.28 -7.93 -5.58
CA MET A 226 8.80 -7.54 -4.25
C MET A 226 7.33 -7.92 -3.96
N LYS A 227 6.66 -8.65 -4.86
CA LYS A 227 5.30 -9.14 -4.63
C LYS A 227 5.36 -10.38 -3.74
N SER A 228 5.54 -10.17 -2.43
CA SER A 228 5.45 -11.23 -1.43
C SER A 228 4.00 -11.70 -1.32
N ASN A 229 3.66 -12.77 -2.05
CA ASN A 229 2.38 -13.47 -1.97
C ASN A 229 2.27 -14.36 -0.71
N TRP A 230 2.85 -13.95 0.42
CA TRP A 230 2.83 -14.72 1.68
C TRP A 230 1.41 -15.15 2.08
N GLY A 231 0.40 -14.33 1.80
CA GLY A 231 -0.99 -14.69 2.01
C GLY A 231 -1.42 -15.94 1.22
N ASP A 232 -0.98 -16.08 -0.02
CA ASP A 232 -1.35 -17.23 -0.84
C ASP A 232 -0.70 -18.51 -0.29
N PHE A 233 0.58 -18.45 0.09
CA PHE A 233 1.27 -19.59 0.73
C PHE A 233 0.69 -19.96 2.08
N LYS A 234 0.31 -18.99 2.91
CA LYS A 234 -0.27 -19.27 4.23
C LYS A 234 -1.58 -20.05 4.10
N TYR A 235 -2.48 -19.64 3.20
CA TYR A 235 -3.82 -20.22 3.13
C TYR A 235 -3.97 -21.37 2.11
N HIS A 236 -3.05 -21.52 1.15
CA HIS A 236 -3.10 -22.57 0.12
C HIS A 236 -1.81 -23.41 0.03
N GLY A 237 -0.80 -23.10 0.85
CA GLY A 237 0.46 -23.84 0.84
C GLY A 237 0.34 -25.15 1.60
N LYS A 238 0.96 -26.19 1.04
CA LYS A 238 1.27 -27.44 1.72
C LYS A 238 2.67 -27.39 2.31
N GLN A 239 2.81 -27.91 3.53
CA GLN A 239 4.11 -28.01 4.19
C GLN A 239 4.90 -29.20 3.65
N ALA A 240 6.18 -28.98 3.36
CA ALA A 240 7.13 -30.04 3.03
C ALA A 240 8.49 -29.73 3.67
N THR A 241 9.24 -30.77 3.99
CA THR A 241 10.64 -30.62 4.41
C THR A 241 11.52 -30.76 3.17
N ALA A 242 12.23 -29.69 2.83
CA ALA A 242 13.10 -29.64 1.67
C ALA A 242 14.56 -29.87 2.08
N SER A 243 15.30 -30.61 1.27
CA SER A 243 16.76 -30.74 1.39
C SER A 243 17.43 -29.55 0.71
N ILE A 244 18.41 -28.94 1.38
CA ILE A 244 19.21 -27.85 0.82
C ILE A 244 20.30 -28.47 -0.04
N THR A 245 20.28 -28.24 -1.35
CA THR A 245 21.31 -28.73 -2.27
C THR A 245 22.45 -27.73 -2.43
N HIS A 246 22.13 -26.45 -2.38
CA HIS A 246 23.10 -25.37 -2.48
C HIS A 246 22.58 -24.09 -1.81
N TYR A 247 23.47 -23.23 -1.34
CA TYR A 247 23.12 -21.87 -0.96
C TYR A 247 24.22 -20.90 -1.38
N ALA A 248 23.81 -19.68 -1.74
CA ALA A 248 24.72 -18.62 -2.16
C ALA A 248 24.22 -17.25 -1.71
N LYS A 249 25.13 -16.38 -1.29
CA LYS A 249 24.81 -14.95 -1.07
C LYS A 249 24.47 -14.32 -2.43
N THR A 250 23.41 -13.52 -2.50
CA THR A 250 23.00 -12.87 -3.76
C THR A 250 23.76 -11.56 -4.04
N GLY A 251 24.63 -11.13 -3.11
CA GLY A 251 25.28 -9.81 -3.14
C GLY A 251 24.39 -8.67 -2.67
N MET A 252 23.08 -8.89 -2.48
CA MET A 252 22.14 -7.89 -1.97
C MET A 252 22.09 -7.91 -0.44
N ARG A 253 22.08 -6.72 0.18
CA ARG A 253 21.84 -6.54 1.63
C ARG A 253 20.60 -5.67 1.86
N ILE A 254 19.82 -5.99 2.88
CA ILE A 254 18.65 -5.22 3.32
C ILE A 254 18.83 -4.94 4.82
N ASN A 255 18.98 -3.66 5.19
CA ASN A 255 19.29 -3.24 6.57
C ASN A 255 20.49 -4.03 7.14
N ASP A 256 21.59 -4.02 6.40
CA ASP A 256 22.82 -4.75 6.75
C ASP A 256 22.68 -6.26 6.90
N ASN A 257 21.52 -6.84 6.58
CA ASN A 257 21.32 -8.27 6.60
C ASN A 257 21.46 -8.81 5.17
N PRO A 258 22.30 -9.82 4.92
CA PRO A 258 22.46 -10.36 3.57
C PRO A 258 21.25 -11.16 3.12
N GLN A 259 21.01 -11.09 1.82
CA GLN A 259 20.08 -11.99 1.15
C GLN A 259 20.83 -13.24 0.67
N VAL A 260 20.31 -14.41 1.03
CA VAL A 260 20.82 -15.72 0.62
C VAL A 260 19.78 -16.40 -0.27
N LYS A 261 20.25 -16.99 -1.36
CA LYS A 261 19.49 -17.88 -2.24
C LYS A 261 19.75 -19.31 -1.78
N PHE A 262 18.70 -20.06 -1.48
CA PHE A 262 18.74 -21.49 -1.23
C PHE A 262 18.18 -22.22 -2.43
N ASP A 263 18.95 -23.16 -2.96
CA ASP A 263 18.47 -24.14 -3.92
C ASP A 263 18.08 -25.39 -3.13
N ILE A 264 16.85 -25.84 -3.33
CA ILE A 264 16.19 -26.82 -2.48
C ILE A 264 15.49 -27.89 -3.32
N THR A 265 15.41 -29.09 -2.77
CA THR A 265 14.68 -30.22 -3.35
C THR A 265 13.73 -30.83 -2.33
N PHE A 266 12.49 -31.06 -2.71
CA PHE A 266 11.49 -31.72 -1.85
C PHE A 266 10.59 -32.62 -2.68
N THR A 267 9.90 -33.53 -2.01
CA THR A 267 8.92 -34.43 -2.63
C THR A 267 7.53 -33.95 -2.26
N THR A 268 6.67 -33.79 -3.27
CA THR A 268 5.24 -33.46 -3.08
C THR A 268 4.47 -34.69 -2.62
N ASP A 269 3.27 -34.49 -2.07
CA ASP A 269 2.37 -35.59 -1.66
C ASP A 269 2.07 -36.61 -2.77
N ASN A 270 2.17 -36.21 -4.04
CA ASN A 270 1.95 -37.08 -5.21
C ASN A 270 3.21 -37.88 -5.60
N GLY A 271 4.28 -37.83 -4.80
CA GLY A 271 5.55 -38.51 -5.06
C GLY A 271 6.47 -37.78 -6.05
N GLN A 272 6.08 -36.62 -6.58
CA GLN A 272 6.92 -35.85 -7.50
C GLN A 272 8.03 -35.10 -6.75
N THR A 273 9.28 -35.32 -7.12
CA THR A 273 10.43 -34.51 -6.65
C THR A 273 10.50 -33.19 -7.42
N VAL A 274 10.59 -32.09 -6.69
CA VAL A 274 10.63 -30.73 -7.23
C VAL A 274 11.91 -30.04 -6.78
N SER A 275 12.63 -29.45 -7.72
CA SER A 275 13.76 -28.57 -7.46
C SER A 275 13.31 -27.12 -7.61
N SER A 276 13.55 -26.28 -6.60
CA SER A 276 13.20 -24.87 -6.65
C SER A 276 14.25 -24.02 -5.93
N SER A 277 14.10 -22.71 -6.00
CA SER A 277 14.96 -21.76 -5.34
C SER A 277 14.17 -20.72 -4.57
N VAL A 278 14.63 -20.42 -3.36
CA VAL A 278 14.02 -19.43 -2.48
C VAL A 278 15.07 -18.45 -1.98
N LYS A 279 14.73 -17.16 -2.01
CA LYS A 279 15.60 -16.08 -1.50
C LYS A 279 15.07 -15.62 -0.16
N LYS A 280 15.97 -15.43 0.82
CA LYS A 280 15.62 -14.96 2.15
C LYS A 280 16.67 -13.98 2.67
N VAL A 281 16.22 -12.92 3.33
CA VAL A 281 17.08 -12.04 4.13
C VAL A 281 17.25 -12.69 5.49
N ILE A 282 18.50 -12.88 5.90
CA ILE A 282 18.86 -13.62 7.11
C ILE A 282 19.71 -12.70 7.97
N ASP A 283 19.57 -12.81 9.28
CA ASP A 283 20.45 -12.12 10.22
C ASP A 283 21.92 -12.49 9.96
N GLU A 284 22.82 -11.51 9.99
CA GLU A 284 24.24 -11.75 9.76
C GLU A 284 24.83 -12.77 10.74
N LEU A 285 24.33 -12.79 11.97
CA LEU A 285 24.72 -13.76 12.99
C LEU A 285 24.26 -15.19 12.69
N GLU A 286 23.20 -15.37 11.89
CA GLU A 286 22.67 -16.69 11.53
C GLU A 286 23.37 -17.33 10.33
N ILE A 287 24.15 -16.58 9.55
CA ILE A 287 24.86 -17.10 8.36
C ILE A 287 25.76 -18.28 8.73
N GLY A 288 26.43 -18.22 9.88
CA GLY A 288 27.30 -19.29 10.36
C GLY A 288 26.55 -20.62 10.50
N ARG A 289 25.27 -20.58 10.88
CA ARG A 289 24.43 -21.76 11.12
C ARG A 289 23.86 -22.37 9.84
N ILE A 290 23.86 -21.63 8.72
CA ILE A 290 23.36 -22.13 7.44
C ILE A 290 24.14 -23.36 6.97
N HIS A 291 25.44 -23.42 7.24
CA HIS A 291 26.31 -24.53 6.84
C HIS A 291 25.89 -25.87 7.48
N GLU A 292 25.25 -25.81 8.65
CA GLU A 292 24.78 -26.98 9.40
C GLU A 292 23.36 -27.40 8.99
N MET A 293 22.62 -26.53 8.30
CA MET A 293 21.26 -26.80 7.84
C MET A 293 21.29 -27.69 6.60
N LYS A 294 20.87 -28.95 6.76
CA LYS A 294 20.65 -29.87 5.63
C LYS A 294 19.21 -29.86 5.12
N HIS A 295 18.26 -29.50 6.01
CA HIS A 295 16.84 -29.51 5.73
C HIS A 295 16.20 -28.19 6.16
N ILE A 296 15.16 -27.77 5.44
CA ILE A 296 14.40 -26.57 5.75
C ILE A 296 12.92 -26.76 5.44
N ASP A 297 12.06 -26.26 6.33
CA ASP A 297 10.62 -26.36 6.17
C ASP A 297 10.08 -25.29 5.22
N VAL A 298 9.36 -25.74 4.20
CA VAL A 298 8.82 -24.90 3.15
C VAL A 298 7.32 -25.08 2.99
N LEU A 299 6.67 -24.06 2.45
CA LEU A 299 5.33 -24.09 1.93
C LEU A 299 5.40 -24.06 0.41
N TYR A 300 4.77 -25.03 -0.26
CA TYR A 300 4.62 -25.05 -1.72
C TYR A 300 3.15 -24.96 -2.10
N LEU A 301 2.84 -24.37 -3.25
CA LEU A 301 1.47 -24.34 -3.76
C LEU A 301 1.18 -25.63 -4.55
N PRO A 302 0.13 -26.40 -4.23
CA PRO A 302 -0.14 -27.67 -4.89
C PRO A 302 -0.44 -27.51 -6.39
N ASP A 303 -1.10 -26.42 -6.80
CA ASP A 303 -1.39 -26.14 -8.22
C ASP A 303 -0.15 -25.74 -9.02
N ASN A 304 0.90 -25.29 -8.34
CA ASN A 304 2.19 -24.96 -8.95
C ASN A 304 3.33 -25.23 -7.96
N PRO A 305 3.79 -26.48 -7.86
CA PRO A 305 4.79 -26.89 -6.86
C PRO A 305 6.14 -26.18 -6.98
N GLN A 306 6.45 -25.55 -8.11
CA GLN A 306 7.68 -24.77 -8.27
C GLN A 306 7.66 -23.48 -7.44
N LYS A 307 6.47 -22.97 -7.09
CA LYS A 307 6.31 -21.82 -6.20
C LYS A 307 6.46 -22.29 -4.76
N VAL A 308 7.52 -21.84 -4.11
CA VAL A 308 7.91 -22.26 -2.76
C VAL A 308 8.27 -21.04 -1.90
N GLN A 309 7.96 -21.11 -0.61
CA GLN A 309 8.36 -20.12 0.36
C GLN A 309 8.77 -20.76 1.69
N LEU A 310 9.79 -20.19 2.36
CA LEU A 310 10.21 -20.64 3.69
C LEU A 310 9.15 -20.35 4.74
N THR A 311 8.94 -21.29 5.66
CA THR A 311 8.05 -21.10 6.82
C THR A 311 8.54 -19.98 7.76
N GLU A 312 7.61 -19.37 8.51
CA GLU A 312 7.86 -18.20 9.38
C GLU A 312 8.85 -18.49 10.54
N GLY A 313 9.11 -19.77 10.84
CA GLY A 313 10.05 -20.23 11.89
C GLY A 313 11.37 -20.82 11.39
N ALA A 314 11.58 -20.93 10.08
CA ALA A 314 12.80 -21.56 9.54
C ALA A 314 14.07 -20.72 9.76
N LEU A 315 13.95 -19.39 9.70
CA LEU A 315 15.04 -18.41 9.85
C LEU A 315 14.47 -17.09 10.41
N HIS A 316 15.16 -16.43 11.34
CA HIS A 316 14.71 -15.16 11.90
C HIS A 316 14.79 -14.04 10.86
N THR A 317 13.82 -13.10 10.87
CA THR A 317 13.65 -12.12 9.79
C THR A 317 13.69 -10.67 10.25
N SER A 318 14.49 -9.87 9.55
CA SER A 318 14.42 -8.41 9.55
C SER A 318 13.37 -7.93 8.55
N THR A 319 12.10 -7.87 8.96
CA THR A 319 11.01 -7.43 8.08
C THR A 319 10.83 -5.91 8.13
N VAL A 320 11.66 -5.18 7.40
CA VAL A 320 11.28 -3.82 6.97
C VAL A 320 10.64 -3.93 5.59
N SER A 321 9.31 -3.74 5.54
CA SER A 321 8.61 -3.63 4.26
C SER A 321 8.94 -2.26 3.62
N MET A 322 10.12 -2.16 3.00
CA MET A 322 10.59 -0.99 2.24
C MET A 322 9.51 -0.37 1.34
N PRO A 323 8.63 -1.14 0.66
CA PRO A 323 7.56 -0.56 -0.17
C PRO A 323 6.59 0.36 0.59
N LYS A 324 6.30 0.08 1.87
CA LYS A 324 5.36 0.89 2.66
C LYS A 324 5.99 2.20 3.15
N ILE A 325 7.26 2.17 3.51
CA ILE A 325 8.01 3.36 3.94
C ILE A 325 8.18 4.30 2.75
N LEU A 326 8.58 3.76 1.60
CA LEU A 326 8.77 4.52 0.37
C LEU A 326 7.47 5.16 -0.13
N ASP A 327 6.35 4.43 -0.10
CA ASP A 327 5.01 4.97 -0.41
C ASP A 327 4.60 6.07 0.59
N GLY A 328 5.01 5.97 1.85
CA GLY A 328 4.85 7.02 2.86
C GLY A 328 5.62 8.30 2.52
N VAL A 329 6.92 8.18 2.25
CA VAL A 329 7.81 9.31 1.92
C VAL A 329 7.38 9.99 0.62
N PHE A 330 7.07 9.20 -0.41
CA PHE A 330 6.61 9.73 -1.70
C PHE A 330 5.35 10.59 -1.55
N ARG A 331 4.36 10.13 -0.78
CA ARG A 331 3.17 10.94 -0.48
C ARG A 331 3.50 12.25 0.22
N LEU A 332 4.41 12.23 1.19
CA LEU A 332 4.79 13.42 1.95
C LEU A 332 5.45 14.45 1.04
N LEU A 333 6.35 14.01 0.15
CA LEU A 333 6.93 14.87 -0.87
C LEU A 333 5.82 15.47 -1.74
N VAL A 334 4.89 14.64 -2.22
CA VAL A 334 3.78 15.12 -3.06
C VAL A 334 2.92 16.15 -2.34
N PHE A 335 2.73 16.01 -1.03
CA PHE A 335 2.01 16.99 -0.19
C PHE A 335 2.71 18.34 -0.13
N ILE A 336 4.00 18.33 0.22
CA ILE A 336 4.81 19.54 0.38
C ILE A 336 4.83 20.34 -0.92
N PHE A 337 5.14 19.67 -2.03
CA PHE A 337 5.19 20.33 -3.34
C PHE A 337 3.82 20.83 -3.80
N SER A 338 2.72 20.11 -3.50
CA SER A 338 1.37 20.62 -3.76
C SER A 338 1.13 21.95 -3.03
N GLY A 339 1.61 22.07 -1.78
CA GLY A 339 1.53 23.31 -1.01
C GLY A 339 2.35 24.45 -1.62
N VAL A 340 3.54 24.18 -2.15
CA VAL A 340 4.38 25.18 -2.83
C VAL A 340 3.71 25.69 -4.10
N VAL A 341 3.21 24.79 -4.95
CA VAL A 341 2.49 25.16 -6.19
C VAL A 341 1.25 25.97 -5.85
N LEU A 342 0.45 25.52 -4.87
CA LEU A 342 -0.75 26.22 -4.44
C LEU A 342 -0.41 27.62 -3.90
N GLY A 343 0.59 27.75 -3.03
CA GLY A 343 0.99 29.02 -2.45
C GLY A 343 1.50 30.03 -3.49
N MET A 344 2.24 29.57 -4.50
CA MET A 344 2.72 30.43 -5.57
C MET A 344 1.58 30.92 -6.46
N VAL A 345 0.68 30.03 -6.90
CA VAL A 345 -0.45 30.38 -7.77
C VAL A 345 -1.47 31.25 -7.03
N LEU A 346 -1.80 30.91 -5.79
CA LEU A 346 -2.75 31.71 -5.01
C LEU A 346 -2.15 33.04 -4.60
N GLY A 347 -0.85 33.09 -4.29
CA GLY A 347 -0.16 34.33 -3.93
C GLY A 347 -0.24 35.38 -5.04
N SER A 348 -0.04 34.98 -6.30
CA SER A 348 -0.15 35.87 -7.47
C SER A 348 -1.58 36.21 -7.84
N ILE A 349 -2.53 35.28 -7.68
CA ILE A 349 -3.95 35.53 -7.99
C ILE A 349 -4.62 36.38 -6.91
N LEU A 350 -4.17 36.32 -5.65
CA LEU A 350 -4.79 37.00 -4.50
C LEU A 350 -4.05 38.26 -4.04
N SER A 351 -2.78 38.45 -4.41
CA SER A 351 -2.15 39.78 -4.37
C SER A 351 -2.89 40.76 -5.27
#